data_AF-A0A6G7KBH5-F1
#
_entry.id   AF-A0A6G7KBH5-F1
#
_cell.length_a   1.000
_cell.length_b   1.000
_cell.length_c   1.000
_cell.angle_alpha   90.00
_cell.angle_beta   90.00
_cell.angle_gamma   90.00
#
_symmetry.space_group_name_H-M   'P 1'
#
loop_
_entity.id
_entity.type
_entity.pdbx_description
1 polymer ?
#
loop_
_entity_poly.entity_id
_entity_poly.type
_entity_poly.pdbx_seq_one_letter_code
_entity_poly.pdbx_strand_id
1 'polypeptide(L)'
;MTKYATELMETAKKAKATIEALQAQKHEADSAHFNKRITDEVHYETNANISKAITEVKTAFYNEMRAQRDSYQAAANKWDTLDAAKLTDDVNLLNSPIKLGEADYTKLLEKYKDNRTMLRAITDSANANKVEFTVPNGGVLVSAEAKLAAFDDFSQSVTRGIEDLSSGASMTFAVMESMTDVSSVDVALDV
;
A
#
# COMPACT_ATOMS: atom_id res chain seq x y z
N MET A 1 1.03 -0.05 -11.36
CA MET A 1 1.24 -0.71 -10.06
C MET A 1 2.72 -0.83 -9.78
N THR A 2 3.18 -0.22 -8.69
CA THR A 2 4.59 -0.19 -8.29
C THR A 2 4.98 -1.56 -7.75
N LYS A 3 6.25 -1.94 -7.88
CA LYS A 3 6.73 -3.29 -7.55
C LYS A 3 6.23 -3.78 -6.17
N TYR A 4 6.36 -2.94 -5.15
CA TYR A 4 6.02 -3.29 -3.76
C TYR A 4 4.51 -3.44 -3.53
N ALA A 5 3.69 -2.55 -4.11
CA ALA A 5 2.24 -2.67 -4.01
C ALA A 5 1.72 -3.92 -4.74
N THR A 6 2.29 -4.23 -5.91
CA THR A 6 1.98 -5.46 -6.65
C THR A 6 2.37 -6.71 -5.86
N GLU A 7 3.58 -6.75 -5.30
CA GLU A 7 4.04 -7.89 -4.49
C GLU A 7 3.15 -8.12 -3.26
N LEU A 8 2.72 -7.05 -2.57
CA LEU A 8 1.79 -7.16 -1.45
C LEU A 8 0.43 -7.68 -1.88
N MET A 9 -0.10 -7.22 -3.02
CA MET A 9 -1.37 -7.70 -3.54
C MET A 9 -1.32 -9.16 -3.95
N GLU A 10 -0.25 -9.61 -4.60
CA GLU A 10 -0.10 -11.02 -4.95
C GLU A 10 -0.01 -11.90 -3.70
N THR A 11 0.65 -11.40 -2.66
CA THR A 11 0.71 -12.04 -1.33
C THR A 11 -0.68 -12.14 -0.70
N ALA A 12 -1.46 -11.05 -0.73
CA ALA A 12 -2.83 -11.01 -0.25
C ALA A 12 -3.77 -11.95 -1.02
N LYS A 13 -3.67 -12.00 -2.35
CA LYS A 13 -4.48 -12.90 -3.20
C LYS A 13 -4.24 -14.37 -2.86
N LYS A 14 -2.98 -14.77 -2.62
CA LYS A 14 -2.64 -16.13 -2.20
C LYS A 14 -3.23 -16.47 -0.83
N ALA A 15 -3.10 -15.54 0.13
CA ALA A 15 -3.68 -15.70 1.46
C ALA A 15 -5.21 -15.81 1.39
N LYS A 16 -5.87 -14.95 0.61
CA LYS A 16 -7.31 -15.00 0.35
C LYS A 16 -7.76 -16.36 -0.18
N ALA A 17 -7.18 -16.82 -1.28
CA ALA A 17 -7.58 -18.09 -1.90
C ALA A 17 -7.48 -19.26 -0.92
N THR A 18 -6.44 -19.25 -0.07
CA THR A 18 -6.24 -20.28 0.95
C THR A 18 -7.27 -20.18 2.08
N ILE A 19 -7.54 -18.97 2.59
CA ILE A 19 -8.55 -18.73 3.63
C ILE A 19 -9.95 -19.11 3.13
N GLU A 20 -10.31 -18.74 1.90
CA GLU A 20 -11.60 -19.09 1.30
C GLU A 20 -11.78 -20.62 1.20
N ALA A 21 -10.74 -21.34 0.79
CA ALA A 21 -10.76 -22.80 0.74
C ALA A 21 -10.93 -23.43 2.15
N LEU A 22 -10.24 -22.89 3.15
CA LEU A 22 -10.36 -23.33 4.54
C LEU A 22 -11.76 -23.05 5.13
N GLN A 23 -12.37 -21.93 4.75
CA GLN A 23 -13.74 -21.61 5.15
C GLN A 23 -14.78 -22.50 4.48
N ALA A 24 -14.58 -22.85 3.21
CA ALA A 24 -15.43 -23.82 2.54
C ALA A 24 -15.37 -25.19 3.25
N GLN A 25 -14.17 -25.64 3.65
CA GLN A 25 -14.00 -26.87 4.44
C GLN A 25 -14.71 -26.79 5.80
N LYS A 26 -14.65 -25.63 6.46
CA LYS A 26 -15.37 -25.39 7.72
C LYS A 26 -16.88 -25.52 7.52
N HIS A 27 -17.42 -24.90 6.48
CA HIS A 27 -18.84 -24.97 6.15
C HIS A 27 -19.28 -26.40 5.81
N GLU A 28 -18.44 -27.17 5.12
CA GLU A 28 -18.68 -28.58 4.85
C GLU A 28 -18.68 -29.42 6.13
N ALA A 29 -17.72 -29.20 7.03
CA ALA A 29 -17.66 -29.87 8.33
C ALA A 29 -18.89 -29.56 9.19
N ASP A 30 -19.30 -28.29 9.26
CA ASP A 30 -20.52 -27.86 9.97
C ASP A 30 -21.78 -28.51 9.37
N SER A 31 -21.86 -28.57 8.03
CA SER A 31 -22.98 -29.25 7.34
C SER A 31 -22.98 -30.76 7.56
N ALA A 32 -21.82 -31.41 7.57
CA ALA A 32 -21.70 -32.84 7.82
C ALA A 32 -22.10 -33.18 9.27
N HIS A 33 -21.70 -32.34 10.22
CA HIS A 33 -22.07 -32.46 11.64
C HIS A 33 -23.58 -32.28 11.85
N PHE A 34 -24.16 -31.22 11.29
CA PHE A 34 -25.61 -30.98 11.34
C PHE A 34 -26.42 -32.16 10.78
N ASN A 35 -25.94 -32.75 9.67
CA ASN A 35 -26.54 -33.93 9.05
C ASN A 35 -26.18 -35.26 9.73
N LYS A 36 -25.51 -35.24 10.90
CA LYS A 36 -25.09 -36.39 11.70
C LYS A 36 -24.22 -37.41 10.93
N ARG A 37 -23.45 -36.94 9.94
CA ARG A 37 -22.52 -37.77 9.16
C ARG A 37 -21.16 -37.93 9.84
N ILE A 38 -20.80 -37.00 10.71
CA ILE A 38 -19.60 -37.04 11.55
C ILE A 38 -19.97 -36.89 13.02
N THR A 39 -19.10 -37.37 13.91
CA THR A 39 -19.25 -37.23 15.35
C THR A 39 -18.87 -35.82 15.82
N ASP A 40 -19.30 -35.46 17.04
CA ASP A 40 -18.89 -34.21 17.70
C ASP A 40 -17.36 -34.11 17.79
N GLU A 41 -16.68 -35.21 18.17
CA GLU A 41 -15.22 -35.24 18.30
C GLU A 41 -14.51 -34.91 16.98
N VAL A 42 -14.94 -35.54 15.88
CA VAL A 42 -14.38 -35.29 14.54
C VAL A 42 -14.68 -33.85 14.09
N HIS A 43 -15.87 -33.32 14.38
CA HIS A 43 -16.24 -31.94 14.06
C HIS A 43 -15.35 -30.93 14.79
N TYR A 44 -15.18 -31.08 16.11
CA TYR A 44 -14.37 -30.16 16.90
C TYR A 44 -12.90 -30.23 16.54
N GLU A 45 -12.34 -31.42 16.30
CA GLU A 45 -10.95 -31.58 15.86
C GLU A 45 -10.73 -30.92 14.49
N THR A 46 -11.64 -31.16 13.54
CA THR A 46 -11.58 -30.56 12.19
C THR A 46 -11.62 -29.03 12.27
N ASN A 47 -12.56 -28.47 13.05
CA ASN A 47 -12.68 -27.03 13.21
C ASN A 47 -11.49 -26.40 13.93
N ALA A 48 -10.89 -27.11 14.90
CA ALA A 48 -9.66 -26.67 15.56
C ALA A 48 -8.48 -26.63 14.57
N ASN A 49 -8.32 -27.67 13.76
CA ASN A 49 -7.28 -27.75 12.74
C ASN A 49 -7.43 -26.67 11.67
N ILE A 50 -8.66 -26.42 11.19
CA ILE A 50 -8.94 -25.35 10.23
C ILE A 50 -8.64 -23.97 10.84
N SER A 51 -9.04 -23.73 12.09
CA SER A 51 -8.77 -22.45 12.76
C SER A 51 -7.27 -22.21 12.95
N LYS A 52 -6.50 -23.26 13.24
CA LYS A 52 -5.05 -23.22 13.30
C LYS A 52 -4.45 -22.90 11.93
N ALA A 53 -4.90 -23.57 10.87
CA ALA A 53 -4.42 -23.31 9.51
C ALA A 53 -4.70 -21.88 9.04
N ILE A 54 -5.89 -21.33 9.33
CA ILE A 54 -6.21 -19.92 9.04
C ILE A 54 -5.25 -18.99 9.78
N THR A 55 -4.95 -19.27 11.05
CA THR A 55 -3.99 -18.49 11.84
C THR A 55 -2.59 -18.52 11.23
N GLU A 56 -2.13 -19.71 10.80
CA GLU A 56 -0.82 -19.87 10.15
C GLU A 56 -0.73 -19.07 8.83
N VAL A 57 -1.79 -19.09 8.01
CA VAL A 57 -1.86 -18.29 6.77
C VAL A 57 -1.79 -16.79 7.08
N LYS A 58 -2.53 -16.31 8.09
CA LYS A 58 -2.46 -14.90 8.51
C LYS A 58 -1.06 -14.51 8.98
N THR A 59 -0.43 -15.35 9.81
CA THR A 59 0.92 -15.09 10.29
C THR A 59 1.93 -15.03 9.14
N ALA A 60 1.83 -15.93 8.15
CA ALA A 60 2.66 -15.88 6.96
C ALA A 60 2.45 -14.57 6.17
N PHE A 61 1.19 -14.20 5.92
CA PHE A 61 0.84 -12.93 5.26
C PHE A 61 1.44 -11.71 5.97
N TYR A 62 1.30 -11.60 7.30
CA TYR A 62 1.85 -10.46 8.05
C TYR A 62 3.38 -10.41 8.04
N ASN A 63 4.04 -11.57 8.04
CA ASN A 63 5.50 -11.62 7.96
C ASN A 63 5.99 -11.14 6.59
N GLU A 64 5.33 -11.55 5.50
CA GLU A 64 5.66 -11.10 4.15
C GLU A 64 5.37 -9.60 3.97
N MET A 65 4.24 -9.11 4.46
CA MET A 65 3.91 -7.68 4.46
C MET A 65 4.96 -6.85 5.21
N ARG A 66 5.42 -7.31 6.38
CA ARG A 66 6.50 -6.63 7.13
C ARG A 66 7.79 -6.59 6.32
N ALA A 67 8.20 -7.71 5.71
CA ALA A 67 9.41 -7.76 4.90
C ALA A 67 9.34 -6.81 3.67
N GLN A 68 8.16 -6.72 3.05
CA GLN A 68 7.91 -5.78 1.96
C GLN A 68 7.95 -4.33 2.43
N ARG A 69 7.35 -4.03 3.59
CA ARG A 69 7.42 -2.71 4.21
C ARG A 69 8.87 -2.29 4.49
N ASP A 70 9.67 -3.17 5.06
CA ASP A 70 11.08 -2.90 5.36
C ASP A 70 11.89 -2.62 4.08
N SER A 71 11.62 -3.40 3.03
CA SER A 71 12.23 -3.21 1.70
C SER A 71 11.81 -1.88 1.06
N TYR A 72 10.52 -1.55 1.14
CA TYR A 72 9.98 -0.29 0.65
C TYR A 72 10.55 0.90 1.41
N GLN A 73 10.66 0.81 2.74
CA GLN A 73 11.29 1.85 3.56
C GLN A 73 12.75 2.09 3.14
N ALA A 74 13.52 1.02 2.90
CA ALA A 74 14.89 1.16 2.42
C ALA A 74 14.96 1.84 1.04
N ALA A 75 14.06 1.49 0.13
CA ALA A 75 13.95 2.11 -1.20
C ALA A 75 13.56 3.59 -1.10
N ALA A 76 12.54 3.92 -0.30
CA ALA A 76 12.08 5.28 -0.05
C ALA A 76 13.20 6.16 0.55
N ASN A 77 13.93 5.65 1.54
CA ASN A 77 15.06 6.36 2.14
C ASN A 77 16.20 6.61 1.13
N LYS A 78 16.48 5.63 0.27
CA LYS A 78 17.47 5.80 -0.80
C LYS A 78 17.03 6.85 -1.81
N TRP A 79 15.76 6.82 -2.20
CA TRP A 79 15.16 7.83 -3.07
C TRP A 79 15.20 9.23 -2.45
N ASP A 80 15.01 9.33 -1.12
CA ASP A 80 14.99 10.59 -0.37
C ASP A 80 16.37 11.26 -0.23
N THR A 81 17.45 10.55 -0.59
CA THR A 81 18.81 11.09 -0.53
C THR A 81 19.00 12.19 -1.58
N LEU A 82 19.38 13.39 -1.13
CA LEU A 82 19.65 14.53 -1.99
C LEU A 82 20.98 14.35 -2.73
N ASP A 83 20.97 14.66 -4.02
CA ASP A 83 22.13 14.55 -4.90
C ASP A 83 22.20 15.80 -5.78
N ALA A 84 23.22 16.64 -5.54
CA ALA A 84 23.41 17.89 -6.27
C ALA A 84 23.53 17.69 -7.79
N ALA A 85 24.01 16.53 -8.25
CA ALA A 85 24.09 16.21 -9.68
C ALA A 85 22.70 16.04 -10.34
N LYS A 86 21.64 15.84 -9.54
CA LYS A 86 20.26 15.77 -10.01
C LYS A 86 19.57 17.12 -10.07
N LEU A 87 20.22 18.22 -9.65
CA LEU A 87 19.72 19.56 -9.90
C LEU A 87 19.74 19.85 -11.40
N THR A 88 18.64 20.39 -11.90
CA THR A 88 18.49 20.79 -13.31
C THR A 88 18.49 22.31 -13.43
N ASP A 89 18.65 22.83 -14.66
CA ASP A 89 18.68 24.26 -14.94
C ASP A 89 17.43 25.03 -14.47
N ASP A 90 16.28 24.35 -14.31
CA ASP A 90 15.06 24.94 -13.75
C ASP A 90 15.25 25.43 -12.30
N VAL A 91 16.30 25.00 -11.59
CA VAL A 91 16.66 25.56 -10.28
C VAL A 91 16.97 27.07 -10.37
N ASN A 92 17.44 27.54 -11.53
CA ASN A 92 17.68 28.96 -11.76
C ASN A 92 16.37 29.76 -11.76
N LEU A 93 15.26 29.15 -12.19
CA LEU A 93 13.94 29.77 -12.13
C LEU A 93 13.48 29.92 -10.67
N LEU A 94 13.79 28.96 -9.82
CA LEU A 94 13.47 29.00 -8.38
C LEU A 94 14.28 30.08 -7.63
N ASN A 95 15.51 30.34 -8.07
CA ASN A 95 16.41 31.37 -7.50
C ASN A 95 16.27 32.75 -8.17
N SER A 96 15.38 32.87 -9.15
CA SER A 96 15.16 34.10 -9.91
C SER A 96 14.35 35.12 -9.11
N PRO A 97 14.50 36.44 -9.37
CA PRO A 97 13.59 37.46 -8.83
C PRO A 97 12.15 37.36 -9.38
N ILE A 98 11.89 36.48 -10.35
CA ILE A 98 10.55 36.25 -10.89
C ILE A 98 9.66 35.61 -9.82
N LYS A 99 8.52 36.23 -9.55
CA LYS A 99 7.50 35.67 -8.65
C LYS A 99 6.74 34.55 -9.35
N LEU A 100 7.01 33.31 -8.96
CA LEU A 100 6.25 32.13 -9.37
C LEU A 100 4.92 32.04 -8.62
N GLY A 101 3.85 31.73 -9.34
CA GLY A 101 2.54 31.45 -8.75
C GLY A 101 2.33 29.97 -8.46
N GLU A 102 1.21 29.65 -7.81
CA GLU A 102 0.77 28.28 -7.52
C GLU A 102 0.88 27.36 -8.75
N ALA A 103 0.33 27.78 -9.89
CA ALA A 103 0.30 26.98 -11.12
C ALA A 103 1.70 26.67 -11.68
N ASP A 104 2.71 27.52 -11.41
CA ASP A 104 4.08 27.29 -11.87
C ASP A 104 4.77 26.22 -11.00
N TYR A 105 4.60 26.31 -9.68
CA TYR A 105 5.10 25.31 -8.74
C TYR A 105 4.48 23.93 -9.00
N THR A 106 3.17 23.88 -9.24
CA THR A 106 2.47 22.65 -9.58
C THR A 106 3.03 21.97 -10.83
N LYS A 107 3.26 22.73 -11.91
CA LYS A 107 3.86 22.18 -13.15
C LYS A 107 5.28 21.68 -12.92
N LEU A 108 6.08 22.38 -12.10
CA LEU A 108 7.44 21.96 -11.78
C LEU A 108 7.43 20.65 -10.98
N LEU A 109 6.51 20.47 -10.04
CA LEU A 109 6.39 19.20 -9.31
C LEU A 109 5.99 18.04 -10.21
N GLU A 110 5.04 18.24 -11.11
CA GLU A 110 4.67 17.19 -12.08
C GLU A 110 5.84 16.82 -12.99
N LYS A 111 6.59 17.82 -13.47
CA LYS A 111 7.77 17.62 -14.33
C LYS A 111 8.87 16.83 -13.61
N TYR A 112 9.07 17.05 -12.31
CA TYR A 112 10.16 16.48 -11.53
C TYR A 112 9.71 15.44 -10.49
N LYS A 113 8.54 14.82 -10.67
CA LYS A 113 7.92 13.87 -9.72
C LYS A 113 8.83 12.72 -9.26
N ASP A 114 9.80 12.31 -10.08
CA ASP A 114 10.74 11.22 -9.79
C ASP A 114 12.13 11.73 -9.36
N ASN A 115 12.34 13.04 -9.35
CA ASN A 115 13.59 13.69 -8.97
C ASN A 115 13.47 14.36 -7.60
N ARG A 116 13.76 13.59 -6.55
CA ARG A 116 13.72 14.05 -5.17
C ARG A 116 14.45 15.37 -4.91
N THR A 117 15.60 15.56 -5.53
CA THR A 117 16.43 16.75 -5.29
C THR A 117 15.75 17.99 -5.85
N MET A 118 15.19 17.89 -7.06
CA MET A 118 14.38 18.97 -7.63
C MET A 118 13.08 19.19 -6.84
N LEU A 119 12.38 18.13 -6.41
CA LEU A 119 11.21 18.26 -5.55
C LEU A 119 11.51 19.05 -4.27
N ARG A 120 12.65 18.77 -3.63
CA ARG A 120 13.10 19.52 -2.45
C ARG A 120 13.26 21.00 -2.76
N ALA A 121 13.99 21.32 -3.83
CA ALA A 121 14.27 22.69 -4.23
C ALA A 121 12.97 23.46 -4.53
N ILE A 122 12.03 22.82 -5.21
CA ILE A 122 10.71 23.40 -5.55
C ILE A 122 9.92 23.70 -4.28
N THR A 123 9.81 22.74 -3.35
CA THR A 123 9.08 22.95 -2.08
C THR A 123 9.74 24.02 -1.20
N ASP A 124 11.07 24.02 -1.09
CA ASP A 124 11.80 25.03 -0.31
C ASP A 124 11.61 26.44 -0.90
N SER A 125 11.63 26.58 -2.22
CA SER A 125 11.36 27.84 -2.92
C SER A 125 9.93 28.33 -2.69
N ALA A 126 8.93 27.46 -2.79
CA ALA A 126 7.53 27.83 -2.56
C ALA A 126 7.31 28.29 -1.11
N ASN A 127 7.87 27.58 -0.13
CA ASN A 127 7.81 27.94 1.27
C ASN A 127 8.46 29.30 1.55
N ALA A 128 9.65 29.56 0.98
CA ALA A 128 10.33 30.85 1.11
C ALA A 128 9.49 32.02 0.55
N ASN A 129 8.72 31.76 -0.52
CA ASN A 129 7.83 32.73 -1.15
C ASN A 129 6.40 32.75 -0.58
N LYS A 130 6.12 31.92 0.44
CA LYS A 130 4.79 31.77 1.05
C LYS A 130 3.69 31.41 0.03
N VAL A 131 4.03 30.60 -0.96
CA VAL A 131 3.08 30.09 -1.94
C VAL A 131 2.64 28.71 -1.47
N GLU A 132 1.39 28.63 -1.03
CA GLU A 132 0.70 27.36 -0.87
C GLU A 132 0.23 26.89 -2.24
N PHE A 133 0.40 25.61 -2.53
CA PHE A 133 -0.08 24.99 -3.75
C PHE A 133 -0.54 23.58 -3.44
N THR A 134 -1.58 23.12 -4.14
CA THR A 134 -1.99 21.74 -4.07
C THR A 134 -1.21 20.92 -5.10
N VAL A 135 -0.64 19.80 -4.68
CA VAL A 135 -0.16 18.78 -5.60
C VAL A 135 -1.38 18.19 -6.32
N PRO A 136 -1.47 18.33 -7.66
CA PRO A 136 -2.59 17.80 -8.40
C PRO A 136 -2.69 16.28 -8.20
N ASN A 137 -3.91 15.82 -7.97
CA ASN A 137 -4.25 14.42 -7.72
C ASN A 137 -3.65 13.77 -6.46
N GLY A 138 -3.14 14.56 -5.49
CA GLY A 138 -2.55 14.01 -4.27
C GLY A 138 -1.31 13.12 -4.51
N GLY A 139 -0.71 13.17 -5.71
CA GLY A 139 0.19 12.13 -6.22
C GLY A 139 1.69 12.35 -6.02
N VAL A 140 2.17 13.59 -5.88
CA VAL A 140 3.61 13.83 -5.72
C VAL A 140 3.98 13.80 -4.25
N LEU A 141 4.41 12.63 -3.78
CA LEU A 141 4.95 12.47 -2.44
C LEU A 141 6.39 12.98 -2.40
N VAL A 142 6.61 14.07 -1.68
CA VAL A 142 7.88 14.84 -1.69
C VAL A 142 8.89 14.40 -0.64
N SER A 143 8.60 13.34 0.12
CA SER A 143 9.51 12.80 1.15
C SER A 143 9.35 11.29 1.30
N ALA A 144 10.42 10.62 1.79
CA ALA A 144 10.35 9.22 2.20
C ALA A 144 9.23 8.96 3.21
N GLU A 145 9.03 9.89 4.16
CA GLU A 145 7.98 9.80 5.18
C GLU A 145 6.59 9.75 4.55
N ALA A 146 6.30 10.66 3.61
CA ALA A 146 5.01 10.67 2.91
C ALA A 146 4.80 9.39 2.10
N LYS A 147 5.85 8.91 1.43
CA LYS A 147 5.84 7.63 0.70
C LYS A 147 5.58 6.44 1.61
N LEU A 148 6.18 6.41 2.79
CA LEU A 148 5.99 5.34 3.78
C LEU A 148 4.58 5.38 4.38
N ALA A 149 4.06 6.56 4.70
CA ALA A 149 2.69 6.73 5.20
C ALA A 149 1.66 6.21 4.18
N ALA A 150 1.81 6.55 2.91
CA ALA A 150 0.93 6.05 1.85
C ALA A 150 1.00 4.51 1.73
N PHE A 151 2.19 3.91 1.89
CA PHE A 151 2.35 2.46 1.86
C PHE A 151 1.73 1.79 3.09
N ASP A 152 1.84 2.41 4.26
CA ASP A 152 1.24 1.93 5.51
C ASP A 152 -0.29 1.98 5.44
N ASP A 153 -0.88 3.05 4.89
CA ASP A 153 -2.32 3.18 4.66
C ASP A 153 -2.84 2.10 3.70
N PHE A 154 -2.10 1.87 2.61
CA PHE A 154 -2.39 0.79 1.67
C PHE A 154 -2.33 -0.58 2.34
N SER A 155 -1.24 -0.87 3.06
CA SER A 155 -1.03 -2.13 3.77
C SER A 155 -2.09 -2.39 4.85
N GLN A 156 -2.53 -1.34 5.54
CA GLN A 156 -3.62 -1.43 6.52
C GLN A 156 -4.94 -1.82 5.85
N SER A 157 -5.21 -1.26 4.66
CA SER A 157 -6.40 -1.61 3.90
C SER A 157 -6.36 -3.10 3.55
N VAL A 158 -5.24 -3.59 3.01
CA VAL A 158 -5.04 -5.01 2.66
C VAL A 158 -5.20 -5.93 3.87
N THR A 159 -4.64 -5.51 5.00
CA THR A 159 -4.77 -6.23 6.27
C THR A 159 -6.24 -6.41 6.69
N ARG A 160 -7.05 -5.34 6.63
CA ARG A 160 -8.48 -5.43 6.96
C ARG A 160 -9.21 -6.42 6.06
N GLY A 161 -8.91 -6.42 4.76
CA GLY A 161 -9.48 -7.41 3.83
C GLY A 161 -9.19 -8.86 4.24
N ILE A 162 -7.95 -9.16 4.63
CA ILE A 162 -7.57 -10.51 5.11
C ILE A 162 -8.24 -10.86 6.45
N GLU A 163 -8.39 -9.89 7.35
CA GLU A 163 -9.07 -10.08 8.64
C GLU A 163 -10.56 -10.37 8.47
N ASP A 164 -11.25 -9.61 7.62
CA ASP A 164 -12.66 -9.80 7.32
C ASP A 164 -12.91 -11.17 6.70
N LEU A 165 -12.07 -11.56 5.73
CA LEU A 165 -12.10 -12.90 5.15
C LEU A 165 -11.98 -13.94 6.26
N SER A 166 -11.00 -13.83 7.16
CA SER A 166 -10.78 -14.81 8.23
C SER A 166 -11.96 -14.94 9.20
N SER A 167 -12.75 -13.87 9.37
CA SER A 167 -13.94 -13.85 10.22
C SER A 167 -15.18 -14.47 9.59
N GLY A 168 -15.17 -14.71 8.27
CA GLY A 168 -16.32 -15.25 7.52
C GLY A 168 -17.25 -14.18 6.96
N ALA A 169 -16.86 -12.90 7.00
CA ALA A 169 -17.57 -11.80 6.36
C ALA A 169 -17.09 -11.68 4.89
N SER A 170 -17.89 -12.12 3.92
CA SER A 170 -17.44 -12.19 2.50
C SER A 170 -17.49 -10.86 1.73
N MET A 171 -18.04 -9.78 2.29
CA MET A 171 -18.42 -8.59 1.51
C MET A 171 -17.30 -7.57 1.23
N THR A 172 -16.16 -7.59 1.93
CA THR A 172 -15.18 -6.48 1.88
C THR A 172 -14.01 -6.67 0.92
N PHE A 173 -13.65 -7.90 0.52
CA PHE A 173 -12.49 -8.10 -0.35
C PHE A 173 -12.73 -7.69 -1.81
N ALA A 174 -13.96 -7.83 -2.31
CA ALA A 174 -14.31 -7.36 -3.66
C ALA A 174 -14.26 -5.83 -3.79
N VAL A 175 -14.61 -5.11 -2.71
CA VAL A 175 -14.45 -3.66 -2.64
C VAL A 175 -12.96 -3.29 -2.66
N MET A 176 -12.11 -4.04 -1.96
CA MET A 176 -10.67 -3.85 -1.99
C MET A 176 -10.02 -4.05 -3.36
N GLU A 177 -10.38 -5.12 -4.09
CA GLU A 177 -9.89 -5.33 -5.46
C GLU A 177 -10.30 -4.18 -6.39
N SER A 178 -11.48 -3.58 -6.17
CA SER A 178 -11.93 -2.39 -6.92
C SER A 178 -11.20 -1.08 -6.51
N MET A 179 -10.68 -0.99 -5.28
CA MET A 179 -9.90 0.16 -4.80
C MET A 179 -8.43 0.11 -5.22
N THR A 180 -7.93 -1.07 -5.63
CA THR A 180 -6.58 -1.22 -6.20
C THR A 180 -6.49 -0.88 -7.69
N ASP A 181 -7.62 -0.59 -8.34
CA ASP A 181 -7.69 -0.08 -9.73
C ASP A 181 -7.52 1.45 -9.81
N VAL A 182 -7.19 2.10 -8.69
CA VAL A 182 -7.08 3.56 -8.62
C VAL A 182 -5.64 3.98 -8.91
N SER A 183 -5.46 4.55 -10.10
CA SER A 183 -4.25 5.19 -10.62
C SER A 183 -3.53 6.18 -9.69
N SER A 184 -4.13 6.58 -8.57
CA SER A 184 -3.54 7.48 -7.56
C SER A 184 -2.58 6.77 -6.59
N VAL A 185 -2.84 5.50 -6.23
CA VAL A 185 -1.95 4.69 -5.38
C VAL A 185 -0.66 4.34 -6.13
N ASP A 186 -0.78 4.12 -7.44
CA ASP A 186 0.32 3.81 -8.35
C ASP A 186 1.35 4.94 -8.46
N VAL A 187 0.94 6.19 -8.43
CA VAL A 187 1.85 7.35 -8.53
C VAL A 187 2.50 7.65 -7.17
N ALA A 188 1.77 7.43 -6.08
CA ALA A 188 2.26 7.66 -4.71
C ALA A 188 3.39 6.70 -4.33
N LEU A 189 3.23 5.41 -4.64
CA LEU A 189 4.08 4.33 -4.13
C LEU A 189 5.30 3.99 -4.99
N ASP A 190 5.67 4.84 -5.96
CA ASP A 190 6.79 4.57 -6.87
C ASP A 190 8.10 5.04 -6.22
N VAL A 191 9.10 4.16 -6.09
CA VAL A 191 10.40 4.43 -5.44
C VAL A 191 11.55 3.73 -6.15
#